data_AF-A0A3Q0D4G3-F1
#
_entry.id   AF-A0A3Q0D4G3-F1
#
_cell.length_a   1.000
_cell.length_b   1.000
_cell.length_c   1.000
_cell.angle_alpha   90.00
_cell.angle_beta   90.00
_cell.angle_gamma   90.00
#
_symmetry.space_group_name_H-M   'P 1'
#
loop_
_entity.id
_entity.type
_entity.pdbx_description
1 polymer ?
#
loop_
_entity_poly.entity_id
_entity_poly.type
_entity_poly.pdbx_seq_one_letter_code
_entity_poly.pdbx_strand_id
1 'polypeptide(L)'
;MPMSLCGTYLGSATQTLLSVPEGTAMFEVYGTPGVDIYVSPSFERSRERADTRRWCFNEGLEIIVVMNSPSNHLNDSHIQIAYHSSHEQLPLAYAVLYLTCVDITLDCGVDCEDRQDRSFVDKRQWVWGPDGYGAILLVNCDRDDVGSDAQDNCDQHVNCLQDLEDMSIMVLRTQGPEALFDDHKLILHTSSCDAERARVFHVCGPEDSCEAYKCVLGPDRVSYEVPRLNGDEERFFVEGLSFPDAGFPGIISFHVTLLDDSNEDFSETPIFTDTVVFRVAPWIMTPSTLPPREVYVCSVRNNTCFVEAVEELARKAGCKLTICPQAENRNDRWIQDEMELGYVQAPHKTMPVVFDSPRNGELQGFPYKRILGLDFGYVTREPRDSSVSGLDSFGNLEVSPPVVANGKEYPLGRILIGGNLPGSRGRRVTRVVRDFLRAQKVQPLVELFVDWLAVGHVDEFLSFVPAPDRKGFRLLLASPSACFRLFQEKQKWGHGRSLLFEGVIGDRRVKTISINQVLSNQNLINFNKFAQSCIDWNREVLKRELGLTEGDIIDIPQLFKTERRKAVAFFPDLSQTSYGEQRRLRTVPGLC
;
A
#
# COMPACT_ATOMS: atom_id res chain seq x y z
N MET A 1 -24.08 -37.72 11.43
CA MET A 1 -22.97 -37.14 12.21
C MET A 1 -21.65 -37.72 11.75
N PRO A 2 -20.65 -36.88 11.43
CA PRO A 2 -20.72 -35.79 10.47
C PRO A 2 -19.90 -36.13 9.21
N MET A 3 -20.29 -35.52 8.10
CA MET A 3 -19.52 -35.46 6.86
C MET A 3 -18.12 -34.92 7.15
N SER A 4 -17.12 -35.57 6.56
CA SER A 4 -15.71 -35.26 6.79
C SER A 4 -15.12 -34.75 5.49
N LEU A 5 -14.83 -33.46 5.45
CA LEU A 5 -14.34 -32.74 4.28
C LEU A 5 -13.32 -31.71 4.74
N CYS A 6 -12.03 -32.08 4.66
CA CYS A 6 -10.91 -31.19 4.97
C CYS A 6 -10.24 -30.74 3.67
N GLY A 7 -10.21 -29.44 3.39
CA GLY A 7 -9.44 -28.88 2.29
C GLY A 7 -7.99 -28.59 2.66
N THR A 8 -7.06 -29.26 2.01
CA THR A 8 -6.09 -28.72 1.04
C THR A 8 -5.23 -29.91 0.62
N TYR A 9 -5.24 -30.21 -0.69
CA TYR A 9 -4.81 -31.46 -1.31
C TYR A 9 -5.51 -32.71 -0.75
N LEU A 10 -6.61 -33.10 -1.42
CA LEU A 10 -7.24 -34.43 -1.36
C LEU A 10 -7.65 -34.82 0.07
N GLY A 11 -8.90 -34.53 0.41
CA GLY A 11 -9.32 -34.35 1.78
C GLY A 11 -9.02 -35.53 2.68
N SER A 12 -8.34 -35.27 3.81
CA SER A 12 -8.03 -36.25 4.84
C SER A 12 -9.03 -36.15 5.99
N ALA A 13 -9.87 -37.17 6.17
CA ALA A 13 -10.76 -37.33 7.31
C ALA A 13 -10.12 -38.23 8.36
N THR A 14 -10.14 -37.84 9.64
CA THR A 14 -9.60 -38.68 10.73
C THR A 14 -10.74 -39.18 11.59
N GLN A 15 -10.94 -40.49 11.66
CA GLN A 15 -11.95 -41.10 12.53
C GLN A 15 -11.26 -41.81 13.69
N THR A 16 -11.55 -41.35 14.92
CA THR A 16 -11.27 -42.10 16.14
C THR A 16 -12.38 -43.15 16.31
N LEU A 17 -12.00 -44.41 16.49
CA LEU A 17 -12.93 -45.54 16.65
C LEU A 17 -13.70 -45.44 17.98
N LEU A 18 -14.74 -44.60 18.04
CA LEU A 18 -15.52 -44.27 19.26
C LEU A 18 -16.69 -45.22 19.52
N SER A 19 -17.06 -46.08 18.57
CA SER A 19 -18.21 -47.00 18.67
C SER A 19 -17.77 -48.42 18.31
N VAL A 20 -16.99 -49.03 19.21
CA VAL A 20 -16.40 -50.35 19.02
C VAL A 20 -17.21 -51.39 19.81
N PRO A 21 -17.68 -52.48 19.18
CA PRO A 21 -18.38 -53.55 19.88
C PRO A 21 -17.53 -54.17 20.99
N GLU A 22 -18.15 -54.50 22.12
CA GLU A 22 -17.49 -55.18 23.23
C GLU A 22 -16.88 -56.52 22.76
N GLY A 23 -15.63 -56.79 23.15
CA GLY A 23 -14.91 -57.99 22.73
C GLY A 23 -14.17 -57.89 21.38
N THR A 24 -14.12 -56.71 20.76
CA THR A 24 -13.31 -56.46 19.56
C THR A 24 -11.81 -56.61 19.86
N ALA A 25 -11.14 -57.49 19.13
CA ALA A 25 -9.69 -57.68 19.19
C ALA A 25 -8.99 -57.20 17.90
N MET A 26 -9.67 -57.28 16.76
CA MET A 26 -9.14 -56.87 15.46
C MET A 26 -10.21 -56.17 14.63
N PHE A 27 -9.80 -55.39 13.64
CA PHE A 27 -10.69 -54.83 12.63
C PHE A 27 -10.10 -54.93 11.22
N GLU A 28 -10.98 -54.97 10.23
CA GLU A 28 -10.66 -54.83 8.80
C GLU A 28 -11.34 -53.56 8.29
N VAL A 29 -10.68 -52.82 7.40
CA VAL A 29 -11.26 -51.62 6.80
C VAL A 29 -11.11 -51.69 5.29
N TYR A 30 -12.22 -51.41 4.60
CA TYR A 30 -12.31 -51.44 3.14
C TYR A 30 -12.92 -50.13 2.65
N GLY A 31 -12.43 -49.61 1.53
CA GLY A 31 -12.96 -48.42 0.87
C GLY A 31 -13.41 -48.73 -0.54
N THR A 32 -14.34 -47.93 -1.06
CA THR A 32 -14.67 -47.90 -2.49
C THR A 32 -13.47 -47.46 -3.34
N PRO A 33 -13.43 -47.80 -4.64
CA PRO A 33 -12.40 -47.28 -5.54
C PRO A 33 -12.31 -45.75 -5.48
N GLY A 34 -11.09 -45.20 -5.41
CA GLY A 34 -10.84 -43.75 -5.28
C GLY A 34 -10.72 -43.25 -3.83
N VAL A 35 -10.99 -44.10 -2.85
CA VAL A 35 -10.78 -43.83 -1.42
C VAL A 35 -9.51 -44.51 -0.94
N ASP A 36 -8.49 -43.72 -0.60
CA ASP A 36 -7.27 -44.20 0.03
C ASP A 36 -7.43 -44.20 1.55
N ILE A 37 -7.07 -45.30 2.20
CA ILE A 37 -7.22 -45.46 3.65
C ILE A 37 -5.85 -45.71 4.27
N TYR A 38 -5.57 -45.05 5.39
CA TYR A 38 -4.36 -45.22 6.18
C TYR A 38 -4.73 -45.49 7.63
N VAL A 39 -3.95 -46.33 8.30
CA VAL A 39 -4.07 -46.59 9.74
C VAL A 39 -2.83 -46.06 10.43
N SER A 40 -3.02 -45.25 11.48
CA SER A 40 -1.93 -44.67 12.25
C SER A 40 -2.09 -44.95 13.76
N PRO A 41 -1.03 -45.42 14.45
CA PRO A 41 -1.04 -45.62 15.90
C PRO A 41 -0.94 -44.33 16.73
N SER A 42 -0.72 -43.17 16.07
CA SER A 42 -0.76 -41.81 16.66
C SER A 42 -0.43 -40.77 15.56
N PHE A 43 -0.85 -39.50 15.71
CA PHE A 43 -0.58 -38.41 14.74
C PHE A 43 0.91 -38.24 14.34
N GLU A 44 1.87 -38.63 15.20
CA GLU A 44 3.32 -38.43 14.99
C GLU A 44 4.08 -39.67 14.43
N ARG A 45 3.41 -40.79 14.13
CA ARG A 45 4.05 -42.02 13.63
C ARG A 45 3.71 -42.35 12.17
N SER A 46 4.53 -43.21 11.57
CA SER A 46 4.44 -43.67 10.18
C SER A 46 3.03 -44.14 9.82
N ARG A 47 2.42 -43.48 8.83
CA ARG A 47 1.14 -43.87 8.24
C ARG A 47 1.33 -45.13 7.41
N GLU A 48 0.59 -46.19 7.71
CA GLU A 48 0.59 -47.39 6.89
C GLU A 48 -0.70 -47.44 6.08
N ARG A 49 -0.58 -47.71 4.78
CA ARG A 49 -1.76 -47.91 3.93
C ARG A 49 -2.55 -49.10 4.45
N ALA A 50 -3.86 -48.93 4.55
CA ALA A 50 -4.75 -50.02 4.93
C ALA A 50 -4.81 -51.03 3.79
N ASP A 51 -4.04 -52.11 3.92
CA ASP A 51 -4.20 -53.29 3.08
C ASP A 51 -5.37 -54.14 3.62
N THR A 52 -5.87 -55.10 2.83
CA THR A 52 -6.99 -56.01 3.16
C THR A 52 -6.71 -56.99 4.32
N ARG A 53 -5.72 -56.68 5.17
CA ARG A 53 -5.30 -57.42 6.35
C ARG A 53 -6.08 -56.97 7.59
N ARG A 54 -6.09 -57.84 8.61
CA ARG A 54 -6.62 -57.51 9.95
C ARG A 54 -5.64 -56.64 10.72
N TRP A 55 -6.15 -55.59 11.33
CA TRP A 55 -5.43 -54.69 12.21
C TRP A 55 -5.78 -54.99 13.66
N CYS A 56 -4.78 -55.09 14.54
CA CYS A 56 -5.03 -55.25 15.97
C CYS A 56 -5.67 -53.97 16.51
N PHE A 57 -6.78 -54.11 17.23
CA PHE A 57 -7.44 -52.96 17.83
C PHE A 57 -6.63 -52.44 19.03
N ASN A 58 -6.51 -51.13 19.15
CA ASN A 58 -5.88 -50.43 20.26
C ASN A 58 -6.55 -49.07 20.46
N GLU A 59 -6.78 -48.69 21.72
CA GLU A 59 -7.30 -47.37 22.08
C GLU A 59 -6.26 -46.31 21.72
N GLY A 60 -6.52 -45.55 20.66
CA GLY A 60 -5.59 -44.54 20.10
C GLY A 60 -5.23 -44.75 18.62
N LEU A 61 -5.69 -45.83 17.98
CA LEU A 61 -5.59 -45.97 16.53
C LEU A 61 -6.54 -44.99 15.82
N GLU A 62 -6.02 -44.36 14.77
CA GLU A 62 -6.75 -43.45 13.89
C GLU A 62 -6.84 -44.04 12.48
N ILE A 63 -8.03 -43.97 11.90
CA ILE A 63 -8.26 -44.27 10.48
C ILE A 63 -8.29 -42.93 9.74
N ILE A 64 -7.36 -42.75 8.81
CA ILE A 64 -7.28 -41.56 7.95
C ILE A 64 -7.80 -41.96 6.57
N VAL A 65 -8.80 -41.25 6.08
CA VAL A 65 -9.42 -41.47 4.77
C VAL A 65 -9.07 -40.31 3.85
N VAL A 66 -8.56 -40.60 2.66
CA VAL A 66 -8.15 -39.62 1.65
C VAL A 66 -8.93 -39.86 0.36
N MET A 67 -9.58 -38.81 -0.16
CA MET A 67 -10.28 -38.86 -1.45
C MET A 67 -9.59 -37.94 -2.46
N ASN A 68 -9.23 -38.49 -3.62
CA ASN A 68 -8.40 -37.80 -4.61
C ASN A 68 -9.19 -37.09 -5.72
N SER A 69 -10.52 -37.14 -5.67
CA SER A 69 -11.40 -36.53 -6.67
C SER A 69 -12.75 -36.19 -6.07
N PRO A 70 -13.42 -35.10 -6.52
CA PRO A 70 -14.79 -34.80 -6.14
C PRO A 70 -15.74 -35.95 -6.47
N SER A 71 -16.78 -36.12 -5.64
CA SER A 71 -17.87 -37.07 -5.86
C SER A 71 -18.79 -36.59 -6.97
N ASN A 72 -19.40 -37.52 -7.71
CA ASN A 72 -20.42 -37.22 -8.73
C ASN A 72 -21.83 -37.20 -8.14
N HIS A 73 -22.06 -38.01 -7.10
CA HIS A 73 -23.34 -38.11 -6.42
C HIS A 73 -23.16 -38.07 -4.91
N LEU A 74 -24.23 -37.71 -4.20
CA LEU A 74 -24.25 -37.81 -2.75
C LEU A 74 -23.99 -39.25 -2.30
N ASN A 75 -23.09 -39.42 -1.33
CA ASN A 75 -22.78 -40.69 -0.69
C ASN A 75 -22.29 -41.77 -1.67
N ASP A 76 -21.64 -41.39 -2.78
CA ASP A 76 -21.17 -42.32 -3.82
C ASP A 76 -19.96 -43.17 -3.38
N SER A 77 -19.28 -42.73 -2.33
CA SER A 77 -18.11 -43.39 -1.76
C SER A 77 -18.42 -43.84 -0.34
N HIS A 78 -17.80 -44.93 0.11
CA HIS A 78 -17.94 -45.35 1.50
C HIS A 78 -16.72 -46.12 2.00
N ILE A 79 -16.56 -46.12 3.32
CA ILE A 79 -15.69 -47.07 4.02
C ILE A 79 -16.54 -48.03 4.84
N GLN A 80 -16.14 -49.29 4.87
CA GLN A 80 -16.73 -50.33 5.69
C GLN A 80 -15.68 -50.86 6.66
N ILE A 81 -15.99 -50.81 7.95
CA ILE A 81 -15.17 -51.35 9.03
C ILE A 81 -15.84 -52.61 9.56
N ALA A 82 -15.15 -53.74 9.49
CA ALA A 82 -15.59 -55.00 10.07
C ALA A 82 -14.83 -55.26 11.39
N TYR A 83 -15.57 -55.45 12.49
CA TYR A 83 -15.00 -55.70 13.81
C TYR A 83 -14.97 -57.20 14.11
N HIS A 84 -13.87 -57.71 14.66
CA HIS A 84 -13.66 -59.14 14.91
C HIS A 84 -13.27 -59.43 16.35
N SER A 85 -13.82 -60.51 16.91
CA SER A 85 -13.36 -61.13 18.14
C SER A 85 -12.15 -62.04 17.87
N SER A 86 -11.37 -62.35 18.91
CA SER A 86 -10.35 -63.40 18.87
C SER A 86 -10.93 -64.82 18.88
N HIS A 87 -12.22 -64.97 19.24
CA HIS A 87 -12.87 -66.26 19.48
C HIS A 87 -13.86 -66.68 18.39
N GLU A 88 -14.29 -65.76 17.54
CA GLU A 88 -15.32 -66.00 16.52
C GLU A 88 -14.78 -65.80 15.10
N GLN A 89 -15.25 -66.60 14.15
CA GLN A 89 -14.82 -66.49 12.75
C GLN A 89 -15.54 -65.39 11.98
N LEU A 90 -16.77 -65.05 12.38
CA LEU A 90 -17.58 -64.01 11.74
C LEU A 90 -17.32 -62.63 12.39
N PRO A 91 -17.50 -61.53 11.65
CA PRO A 91 -17.46 -60.19 12.23
C PRO A 91 -18.55 -60.00 13.29
N LEU A 92 -18.18 -59.40 14.42
CA LEU A 92 -19.09 -59.03 15.51
C LEU A 92 -20.08 -57.95 15.07
N ALA A 93 -19.60 -56.97 14.30
CA ALA A 93 -20.41 -55.91 13.73
C ALA A 93 -19.73 -55.30 12.51
N TYR A 94 -20.51 -54.53 11.75
CA TYR A 94 -20.02 -53.67 10.69
C TYR A 94 -20.41 -52.23 10.96
N ALA A 95 -19.50 -51.30 10.70
CA ALA A 95 -19.80 -49.88 10.58
C ALA A 95 -19.56 -49.46 9.13
N VAL A 96 -20.48 -48.68 8.57
CA VAL A 96 -20.34 -48.10 7.23
C VAL A 96 -20.39 -46.59 7.36
N LEU A 97 -19.41 -45.91 6.80
CA LEU A 97 -19.37 -44.46 6.70
C LEU A 97 -19.45 -44.09 5.21
N TYR A 98 -20.54 -43.42 4.84
CA TYR A 98 -20.72 -42.86 3.52
C TYR A 98 -20.03 -41.50 3.42
N LEU A 99 -19.44 -41.23 2.27
CA LEU A 99 -18.59 -40.08 2.01
C LEU A 99 -19.07 -39.39 0.72
N THR A 100 -19.08 -38.07 0.77
CA THR A 100 -19.22 -37.20 -0.38
C THR A 100 -17.99 -36.29 -0.40
N CYS A 101 -17.23 -36.29 -1.49
CA CYS A 101 -16.07 -35.41 -1.65
C CYS A 101 -16.46 -34.18 -2.47
N VAL A 102 -15.98 -33.02 -2.04
CA VAL A 102 -16.22 -31.73 -2.67
C VAL A 102 -14.88 -30.99 -2.69
N ASP A 103 -14.60 -30.30 -3.79
CA ASP A 103 -13.48 -29.36 -3.84
C ASP A 103 -14.01 -27.95 -3.69
N ILE A 104 -13.49 -27.19 -2.72
CA ILE A 104 -13.86 -25.81 -2.45
C ILE A 104 -12.57 -25.03 -2.29
N THR A 105 -12.30 -24.10 -3.20
CA THR A 105 -11.09 -23.27 -3.17
C THR A 105 -11.42 -21.81 -3.40
N LEU A 106 -10.96 -20.95 -2.50
CA LEU A 106 -11.01 -19.49 -2.69
C LEU A 106 -9.65 -18.99 -3.14
N ASP A 107 -9.51 -18.52 -4.37
CA ASP A 107 -8.24 -18.09 -4.95
C ASP A 107 -8.22 -16.58 -5.22
N CYS A 108 -7.03 -15.97 -5.28
CA CYS A 108 -6.85 -14.53 -5.51
C CYS A 108 -5.58 -14.22 -6.30
N GLY A 109 -5.56 -13.10 -7.04
CA GLY A 109 -4.38 -12.58 -7.75
C GLY A 109 -4.29 -12.95 -9.23
N VAL A 110 -3.13 -12.70 -9.86
CA VAL A 110 -2.91 -12.92 -11.31
C VAL A 110 -2.94 -14.41 -11.68
N ASP A 111 -2.62 -15.29 -10.72
CA ASP A 111 -2.67 -16.74 -10.88
C ASP A 111 -4.11 -17.30 -10.91
N CYS A 112 -5.13 -16.46 -10.79
CA CYS A 112 -6.54 -16.87 -10.91
C CYS A 112 -6.92 -17.30 -12.33
N GLU A 113 -6.21 -16.84 -13.36
CA GLU A 113 -6.52 -17.09 -14.77
C GLU A 113 -5.92 -18.43 -15.28
N ASP A 114 -4.75 -18.84 -14.78
CA ASP A 114 -4.01 -19.99 -15.30
C ASP A 114 -4.12 -21.25 -14.40
N ARG A 115 -4.88 -22.24 -14.87
CA ARG A 115 -5.08 -23.54 -14.18
C ARG A 115 -3.82 -24.41 -14.09
N GLN A 116 -2.76 -24.13 -14.86
CA GLN A 116 -1.68 -25.09 -15.14
C GLN A 116 -0.39 -24.91 -14.32
N ASP A 117 -0.18 -23.77 -13.64
CA ASP A 117 1.08 -23.48 -12.96
C ASP A 117 0.86 -23.02 -11.50
N ARG A 118 0.10 -23.81 -10.72
CA ARG A 118 -0.04 -23.59 -9.28
C ARG A 118 1.26 -23.98 -8.57
N SER A 119 2.21 -23.06 -8.53
CA SER A 119 3.31 -23.15 -7.57
C SER A 119 2.73 -23.24 -6.15
N PHE A 120 3.32 -24.09 -5.30
CA PHE A 120 2.82 -24.49 -3.97
C PHE A 120 2.90 -23.35 -2.94
N VAL A 121 2.11 -22.32 -3.14
CA VAL A 121 2.17 -21.09 -2.34
C VAL A 121 0.99 -21.04 -1.39
N ASP A 122 1.27 -20.83 -0.09
CA ASP A 122 0.23 -20.68 0.94
C ASP A 122 -0.46 -19.31 0.81
N LYS A 123 -1.61 -19.29 0.11
CA LYS A 123 -2.46 -18.11 -0.09
C LYS A 123 -3.02 -17.47 1.19
N ARG A 124 -2.83 -18.11 2.34
CA ARG A 124 -3.19 -17.60 3.67
C ARG A 124 -2.14 -16.65 4.24
N GLN A 125 -1.04 -16.42 3.52
CA GLN A 125 0.05 -15.56 3.94
C GLN A 125 0.43 -14.57 2.85
N TRP A 126 1.04 -13.46 3.29
CA TRP A 126 1.64 -12.47 2.40
C TRP A 126 3.10 -12.26 2.81
N VAL A 127 4.03 -12.43 1.86
CA VAL A 127 5.48 -12.45 2.12
C VAL A 127 6.20 -11.42 1.25
N TRP A 128 7.04 -10.57 1.87
CA TRP A 128 7.87 -9.58 1.15
C TRP A 128 9.04 -10.25 0.43
N GLY A 129 9.43 -9.70 -0.72
CA GLY A 129 10.69 -10.03 -1.40
C GLY A 129 10.49 -10.33 -2.89
N PRO A 130 11.59 -10.53 -3.64
CA PRO A 130 11.52 -10.92 -5.06
C PRO A 130 10.88 -12.30 -5.26
N ASP A 131 11.10 -13.22 -4.31
CA ASP A 131 10.44 -14.54 -4.24
C ASP A 131 9.21 -14.51 -3.29
N GLY A 132 8.79 -13.29 -2.90
CA GLY A 132 7.62 -13.06 -2.09
C GLY A 132 6.33 -13.32 -2.88
N TYR A 133 5.23 -13.49 -2.17
CA TYR A 133 3.95 -13.86 -2.75
C TYR A 133 2.78 -13.32 -1.93
N GLY A 134 1.59 -13.38 -2.53
CA GLY A 134 0.33 -12.95 -1.94
C GLY A 134 -0.31 -11.83 -2.76
N ALA A 135 -1.65 -11.78 -2.75
CA ALA A 135 -2.38 -10.82 -3.56
C ALA A 135 -2.19 -9.39 -3.06
N ILE A 136 -2.26 -8.43 -4.01
CA ILE A 136 -2.17 -7.00 -3.74
C ILE A 136 -3.51 -6.37 -4.10
N LEU A 137 -3.97 -5.47 -3.24
CA LEU A 137 -5.24 -4.75 -3.37
C LEU A 137 -4.96 -3.25 -3.49
N LEU A 138 -5.54 -2.58 -4.48
CA LEU A 138 -5.50 -1.12 -4.57
C LEU A 138 -6.56 -0.49 -3.67
N VAL A 139 -6.26 0.70 -3.15
CA VAL A 139 -7.31 1.56 -2.61
C VAL A 139 -7.96 2.26 -3.80
N ASN A 140 -9.24 2.01 -4.02
CA ASN A 140 -9.99 2.52 -5.17
C ASN A 140 -10.40 4.00 -4.93
N CYS A 141 -9.41 4.87 -5.04
CA CYS A 141 -9.47 6.24 -4.51
C CYS A 141 -9.54 7.31 -5.60
N ASP A 142 -9.70 6.93 -6.86
CA ASP A 142 -9.95 7.81 -7.98
C ASP A 142 -11.44 7.94 -8.26
N ARG A 143 -11.77 8.38 -9.48
CA ARG A 143 -13.13 8.66 -9.90
C ARG A 143 -13.27 8.37 -11.39
N ASP A 144 -13.73 7.17 -11.68
CA ASP A 144 -14.04 6.69 -13.03
C ASP A 144 -15.39 7.17 -13.54
N ASP A 145 -16.38 7.33 -12.66
CA ASP A 145 -17.65 7.94 -13.05
C ASP A 145 -17.54 9.47 -13.13
N VAL A 146 -17.52 9.97 -14.36
CA VAL A 146 -17.52 11.41 -14.68
C VAL A 146 -18.78 12.13 -14.16
N GLY A 147 -19.87 11.39 -13.91
CA GLY A 147 -21.11 11.91 -13.32
C GLY A 147 -21.08 12.10 -11.80
N SER A 148 -20.09 11.52 -11.12
CA SER A 148 -19.94 11.58 -9.67
C SER A 148 -19.05 12.75 -9.21
N ASP A 149 -19.26 13.22 -7.99
CA ASP A 149 -18.38 14.18 -7.29
C ASP A 149 -17.55 13.50 -6.18
N ALA A 150 -17.69 12.19 -6.02
CA ALA A 150 -17.03 11.39 -5.00
C ALA A 150 -15.99 10.44 -5.60
N GLN A 151 -15.11 9.93 -4.74
CA GLN A 151 -14.22 8.81 -5.07
C GLN A 151 -15.05 7.52 -5.18
N ASP A 152 -14.63 6.57 -6.01
CA ASP A 152 -15.43 5.36 -6.29
C ASP A 152 -15.66 4.52 -5.02
N ASN A 153 -14.66 4.42 -4.13
CA ASN A 153 -14.81 3.70 -2.87
C ASN A 153 -15.79 4.33 -1.85
N CYS A 154 -16.36 5.51 -2.11
CA CYS A 154 -17.27 6.20 -1.19
C CYS A 154 -18.70 5.61 -1.16
N ASP A 155 -19.13 4.87 -2.17
CA ASP A 155 -20.47 4.27 -2.22
C ASP A 155 -20.44 2.75 -2.42
N GLN A 156 -21.58 2.08 -2.60
CA GLN A 156 -21.67 0.61 -2.67
C GLN A 156 -22.02 0.09 -4.07
N HIS A 157 -21.81 0.89 -5.11
CA HIS A 157 -22.20 0.59 -6.48
C HIS A 157 -21.01 0.74 -7.42
N VAL A 158 -20.88 -0.22 -8.33
CA VAL A 158 -20.04 -0.04 -9.52
C VAL A 158 -20.85 0.83 -10.48
N ASN A 159 -20.48 2.09 -10.62
CA ASN A 159 -21.19 3.04 -11.50
C ASN A 159 -20.63 3.02 -12.94
N CYS A 160 -19.39 2.57 -13.09
CA CYS A 160 -18.63 2.56 -14.34
C CYS A 160 -17.93 1.21 -14.49
N LEU A 161 -17.88 0.61 -15.68
CA LEU A 161 -17.18 -0.67 -15.86
C LEU A 161 -15.65 -0.53 -15.79
N GLN A 162 -15.13 0.66 -16.05
CA GLN A 162 -13.70 0.99 -15.92
C GLN A 162 -13.20 0.80 -14.48
N ASP A 163 -14.07 1.04 -13.48
CA ASP A 163 -13.81 0.87 -12.05
C ASP A 163 -13.32 -0.54 -11.71
N LEU A 164 -13.78 -1.54 -12.47
CA LEU A 164 -13.38 -2.94 -12.29
C LEU A 164 -11.88 -3.18 -12.60
N GLU A 165 -11.25 -2.30 -13.40
CA GLU A 165 -9.82 -2.38 -13.72
C GLU A 165 -8.93 -2.02 -12.53
N ASP A 166 -9.46 -1.29 -11.54
CA ASP A 166 -8.78 -0.92 -10.29
C ASP A 166 -8.98 -1.96 -9.18
N MET A 167 -9.92 -2.89 -9.38
CA MET A 167 -10.26 -3.95 -8.43
C MET A 167 -9.43 -5.21 -8.63
N SER A 168 -9.16 -5.90 -7.53
CA SER A 168 -8.50 -7.20 -7.54
C SER A 168 -9.49 -8.34 -7.63
N ILE A 169 -9.17 -9.36 -8.44
CA ILE A 169 -10.07 -10.49 -8.64
C ILE A 169 -9.83 -11.56 -7.56
N MET A 170 -10.94 -12.05 -6.99
CA MET A 170 -11.03 -13.20 -6.11
C MET A 170 -12.04 -14.20 -6.69
N VAL A 171 -11.69 -15.49 -6.72
CA VAL A 171 -12.49 -16.52 -7.40
C VAL A 171 -12.78 -17.66 -6.43
N LEU A 172 -14.07 -17.98 -6.25
CA LEU A 172 -14.49 -19.18 -5.55
C LEU A 172 -14.75 -20.30 -6.56
N ARG A 173 -14.09 -21.44 -6.39
CA ARG A 173 -14.32 -22.63 -7.21
C ARG A 173 -14.90 -23.74 -6.36
N THR A 174 -15.94 -24.38 -6.87
CA THR A 174 -16.67 -25.44 -6.19
C THR A 174 -16.93 -26.59 -7.14
N GLN A 175 -16.49 -27.80 -6.79
CA GLN A 175 -16.76 -29.01 -7.56
C GLN A 175 -17.33 -30.08 -6.65
N GLY A 176 -18.48 -30.64 -7.01
CA GLY A 176 -19.16 -31.68 -6.26
C GLY A 176 -20.64 -31.78 -6.64
N PRO A 177 -21.38 -32.72 -6.03
CA PRO A 177 -22.79 -32.93 -6.37
C PRO A 177 -23.65 -31.73 -5.97
N GLU A 178 -24.47 -31.21 -6.89
CA GLU A 178 -25.36 -30.07 -6.65
C GLU A 178 -26.27 -30.27 -5.44
N ALA A 179 -26.81 -31.48 -5.28
CA ALA A 179 -27.71 -31.85 -4.19
C ALA A 179 -27.08 -31.73 -2.79
N LEU A 180 -25.76 -31.60 -2.66
CA LEU A 180 -25.14 -31.31 -1.36
C LEU A 180 -25.54 -29.93 -0.84
N PHE A 181 -25.67 -28.97 -1.74
CA PHE A 181 -25.93 -27.57 -1.41
C PHE A 181 -27.41 -27.28 -1.12
N ASP A 182 -28.27 -28.31 -1.14
CA ASP A 182 -29.64 -28.22 -0.61
C ASP A 182 -29.63 -28.10 0.92
N ASP A 183 -28.70 -28.81 1.58
CA ASP A 183 -28.56 -28.85 3.05
C ASP A 183 -27.25 -28.19 3.54
N HIS A 184 -26.43 -27.64 2.63
CA HIS A 184 -25.15 -27.01 2.93
C HIS A 184 -25.00 -25.67 2.25
N LYS A 185 -24.53 -24.66 2.98
CA LYS A 185 -24.37 -23.30 2.46
C LYS A 185 -22.90 -22.90 2.39
N LEU A 186 -22.57 -22.12 1.36
CA LEU A 186 -21.27 -21.46 1.25
C LEU A 186 -21.40 -20.02 1.71
N ILE A 187 -20.70 -19.68 2.79
CA ILE A 187 -20.68 -18.33 3.33
C ILE A 187 -19.32 -17.70 3.06
N LEU A 188 -19.29 -16.65 2.23
CA LEU A 188 -18.16 -15.75 2.10
C LEU A 188 -18.24 -14.72 3.23
N HIS A 189 -17.16 -14.54 3.98
CA HIS A 189 -17.14 -13.60 5.10
C HIS A 189 -15.75 -13.01 5.37
N THR A 190 -15.74 -11.92 6.13
CA THR A 190 -14.54 -11.28 6.64
C THR A 190 -14.79 -10.74 8.05
N SER A 191 -13.74 -10.34 8.75
CA SER A 191 -13.89 -9.73 10.07
C SER A 191 -14.53 -8.34 9.96
N SER A 192 -15.23 -7.89 11.02
CA SER A 192 -15.78 -6.53 11.04
C SER A 192 -14.70 -5.45 10.91
N CYS A 193 -13.48 -5.70 11.36
CA CYS A 193 -12.36 -4.78 11.19
C CYS A 193 -11.88 -4.67 9.74
N ASP A 194 -11.90 -5.78 9.01
CA ASP A 194 -11.48 -5.86 7.61
C ASP A 194 -12.58 -5.34 6.67
N ALA A 195 -13.85 -5.56 7.02
CA ALA A 195 -15.01 -5.03 6.32
C ALA A 195 -15.03 -3.49 6.26
N GLU A 196 -14.47 -2.80 7.26
CA GLU A 196 -14.28 -1.34 7.25
C GLU A 196 -13.16 -0.88 6.29
N ARG A 197 -12.41 -1.81 5.70
CA ARG A 197 -11.19 -1.54 4.93
C ARG A 197 -11.23 -2.06 3.50
N ALA A 198 -12.20 -2.90 3.17
CA ALA A 198 -12.41 -3.41 1.81
C ALA A 198 -13.89 -3.62 1.51
N ARG A 199 -14.23 -3.60 0.23
CA ARG A 199 -15.55 -3.96 -0.29
C ARG A 199 -15.38 -5.04 -1.36
N VAL A 200 -16.38 -5.92 -1.45
CA VAL A 200 -16.39 -7.03 -2.40
C VAL A 200 -17.67 -7.00 -3.20
N PHE A 201 -17.56 -7.06 -4.52
CA PHE A 201 -18.66 -7.14 -5.46
C PHE A 201 -18.74 -8.53 -6.09
N HIS A 202 -19.96 -9.06 -6.21
CA HIS A 202 -20.23 -10.34 -6.85
C HIS A 202 -20.96 -10.13 -8.18
N VAL A 203 -20.50 -10.79 -9.25
CA VAL A 203 -21.14 -10.73 -10.56
C VAL A 203 -22.37 -11.64 -10.59
N CYS A 204 -23.55 -11.03 -10.57
CA CYS A 204 -24.84 -11.72 -10.48
C CYS A 204 -25.67 -11.65 -11.77
N GLY A 205 -25.09 -11.20 -12.88
CA GLY A 205 -25.78 -10.92 -14.13
C GLY A 205 -24.81 -10.73 -15.29
N PRO A 206 -25.27 -10.15 -16.42
CA PRO A 206 -24.42 -9.87 -17.58
C PRO A 206 -23.24 -8.96 -17.22
N GLU A 207 -22.01 -9.39 -17.54
CA GLU A 207 -20.76 -8.68 -17.19
C GLU A 207 -20.65 -7.28 -17.82
N ASP A 208 -21.40 -7.00 -18.88
CA ASP A 208 -21.48 -5.71 -19.57
C ASP A 208 -22.43 -4.71 -18.89
N SER A 209 -23.02 -5.07 -17.74
CA SER A 209 -23.93 -4.22 -16.97
C SER A 209 -23.39 -3.92 -15.58
N CYS A 210 -23.25 -2.64 -15.25
CA CYS A 210 -22.90 -2.17 -13.91
C CYS A 210 -23.84 -2.73 -12.80
N GLU A 211 -25.14 -2.88 -13.10
CA GLU A 211 -26.13 -3.41 -12.15
C GLU A 211 -25.91 -4.89 -11.81
N ALA A 212 -25.10 -5.61 -12.59
CA ALA A 212 -24.76 -7.00 -12.31
C ALA A 212 -23.81 -7.14 -11.11
N TYR A 213 -23.04 -6.10 -10.77
CA TYR A 213 -22.02 -6.13 -9.73
C TYR A 213 -22.62 -5.72 -8.38
N LYS A 214 -22.98 -6.69 -7.56
CA LYS A 214 -23.63 -6.45 -6.27
C LYS A 214 -22.62 -6.40 -5.13
N CYS A 215 -22.65 -5.36 -4.32
CA CYS A 215 -21.88 -5.31 -3.08
C CYS A 215 -22.32 -6.42 -2.12
N VAL A 216 -21.43 -7.37 -1.85
CA VAL A 216 -21.69 -8.56 -1.03
C VAL A 216 -20.94 -8.54 0.29
N LEU A 217 -19.80 -7.85 0.38
CA LEU A 217 -19.10 -7.57 1.64
C LEU A 217 -18.65 -6.11 1.68
N GLY A 218 -18.60 -5.53 2.87
CA GLY A 218 -18.16 -4.17 3.12
C GLY A 218 -18.58 -3.69 4.51
N PRO A 219 -18.47 -2.39 4.83
CA PRO A 219 -18.70 -1.88 6.19
C PRO A 219 -20.05 -2.27 6.79
N ASP A 220 -21.11 -2.31 5.96
CA ASP A 220 -22.46 -2.67 6.38
C ASP A 220 -22.77 -4.18 6.34
N ARG A 221 -21.86 -4.99 5.77
CA ARG A 221 -22.09 -6.41 5.52
C ARG A 221 -20.82 -7.24 5.63
N VAL A 222 -20.72 -8.05 6.69
CA VAL A 222 -19.53 -8.88 6.97
C VAL A 222 -19.62 -10.31 6.41
N SER A 223 -20.79 -10.74 5.94
CA SER A 223 -21.03 -12.08 5.41
C SER A 223 -22.05 -12.10 4.26
N TYR A 224 -21.86 -13.06 3.35
CA TYR A 224 -22.68 -13.29 2.18
C TYR A 224 -22.85 -14.79 1.93
N GLU A 225 -24.10 -15.25 1.84
CA GLU A 225 -24.40 -16.57 1.31
C GLU A 225 -24.20 -16.54 -0.20
N VAL A 226 -23.27 -17.37 -0.70
CA VAL A 226 -22.87 -17.38 -2.10
C VAL A 226 -23.84 -18.25 -2.89
N PRO A 227 -24.66 -17.67 -3.78
CA PRO A 227 -25.48 -18.45 -4.69
C PRO A 227 -24.61 -19.10 -5.76
N ARG A 228 -25.01 -20.26 -6.26
CA ARG A 228 -24.39 -20.92 -7.41
C ARG A 228 -25.03 -20.45 -8.71
N LEU A 229 -24.62 -19.28 -9.20
CA LEU A 229 -25.15 -18.65 -10.41
C LEU A 229 -24.37 -19.07 -11.67
N ASN A 230 -23.06 -19.26 -11.54
CA ASN A 230 -22.14 -19.43 -12.67
C ASN A 230 -21.53 -20.85 -12.72
N GLY A 231 -22.25 -21.83 -12.17
CA GLY A 231 -21.84 -23.24 -12.14
C GLY A 231 -20.83 -23.52 -11.03
N ASP A 232 -19.60 -23.86 -11.43
CA ASP A 232 -18.52 -24.28 -10.52
C ASP A 232 -17.55 -23.14 -10.18
N GLU A 233 -17.75 -21.94 -10.71
CA GLU A 233 -16.86 -20.79 -10.50
C GLU A 233 -17.67 -19.50 -10.27
N GLU A 234 -17.44 -18.84 -9.13
CA GLU A 234 -18.00 -17.52 -8.82
C GLU A 234 -16.89 -16.48 -8.72
N ARG A 235 -17.11 -15.30 -9.33
CA ARG A 235 -16.11 -14.24 -9.45
C ARG A 235 -16.47 -13.03 -8.61
N PHE A 236 -15.48 -12.56 -7.86
CA PHE A 236 -15.58 -11.42 -6.97
C PHE A 236 -14.54 -10.37 -7.31
N PHE A 237 -14.94 -9.10 -7.24
CA PHE A 237 -14.08 -7.94 -7.43
C PHE A 237 -13.90 -7.26 -6.08
N VAL A 238 -12.65 -7.05 -5.69
CA VAL A 238 -12.29 -6.55 -4.36
C VAL A 238 -11.63 -5.18 -4.53
N GLU A 239 -12.11 -4.20 -3.77
CA GLU A 239 -11.52 -2.87 -3.68
C GLU A 239 -11.10 -2.55 -2.24
N GLY A 240 -10.02 -1.78 -2.09
CA GLY A 240 -9.60 -1.22 -0.81
C GLY A 240 -10.28 0.11 -0.51
N LEU A 241 -10.75 0.28 0.72
CA LEU A 241 -11.39 1.52 1.20
C LEU A 241 -10.43 2.40 2.00
N SER A 242 -9.25 1.89 2.34
CA SER A 242 -8.33 2.57 3.26
C SER A 242 -6.90 2.15 3.03
N PHE A 243 -6.01 3.14 2.97
CA PHE A 243 -4.57 2.92 2.97
C PHE A 243 -4.06 2.36 4.31
N PRO A 244 -2.90 1.67 4.32
CA PRO A 244 -2.18 1.35 5.56
C PRO A 244 -2.01 2.59 6.45
N ASP A 245 -2.24 2.44 7.75
CA ASP A 245 -2.17 3.52 8.74
C ASP A 245 -1.76 3.00 10.12
N ALA A 246 -1.63 3.87 11.14
CA ALA A 246 -1.18 3.47 12.49
C ALA A 246 -1.98 2.32 13.12
N GLY A 247 -3.28 2.21 12.80
CA GLY A 247 -4.16 1.14 13.27
C GLY A 247 -4.44 0.04 12.25
N PHE A 248 -3.82 0.10 11.07
CA PHE A 248 -4.10 -0.83 9.98
C PHE A 248 -2.81 -1.20 9.23
N PRO A 249 -2.29 -2.43 9.39
CA PRO A 249 -1.01 -2.84 8.79
C PRO A 249 -1.06 -3.06 7.29
N GLY A 250 -2.22 -2.88 6.66
CA GLY A 250 -2.45 -3.11 5.24
C GLY A 250 -2.67 -4.58 4.89
N ILE A 251 -3.20 -5.40 5.79
CA ILE A 251 -3.49 -6.83 5.55
C ILE A 251 -4.98 -7.06 5.78
N ILE A 252 -5.65 -7.72 4.84
CA ILE A 252 -7.08 -8.03 4.85
C ILE A 252 -7.25 -9.50 4.52
N SER A 253 -8.12 -10.21 5.25
CA SER A 253 -8.41 -11.63 5.00
C SER A 253 -9.86 -11.84 4.58
N PHE A 254 -10.07 -12.72 3.62
CA PHE A 254 -11.40 -13.20 3.24
C PHE A 254 -11.47 -14.71 3.41
N HIS A 255 -12.63 -15.18 3.82
CA HIS A 255 -12.87 -16.58 4.15
C HIS A 255 -14.09 -17.08 3.39
N VAL A 256 -14.03 -18.30 2.88
CA VAL A 256 -15.23 -19.05 2.49
C VAL A 256 -15.41 -20.20 3.46
N THR A 257 -16.61 -20.36 4.00
CA THR A 257 -16.94 -21.44 4.95
C THR A 257 -18.12 -22.25 4.45
N LEU A 258 -17.95 -23.57 4.39
CA LEU A 258 -19.05 -24.51 4.17
C LEU A 258 -19.73 -24.77 5.50
N LEU A 259 -21.02 -24.43 5.59
CA LEU A 259 -21.87 -24.67 6.75
C LEU A 259 -22.81 -25.85 6.48
N ASP A 260 -22.96 -26.73 7.47
CA ASP A 260 -24.02 -27.73 7.55
C ASP A 260 -25.29 -27.06 8.11
N ASP A 261 -26.36 -27.06 7.32
CA ASP A 261 -27.69 -26.56 7.70
C ASP A 261 -28.73 -27.71 7.72
N SER A 262 -28.28 -28.98 7.72
CA SER A 262 -29.17 -30.15 7.66
C SER A 262 -30.02 -30.36 8.92
N ASN A 263 -29.78 -29.61 9.99
CA ASN A 263 -30.38 -29.86 11.30
C ASN A 263 -31.18 -28.65 11.80
N GLU A 264 -32.52 -28.73 11.68
CA GLU A 264 -33.44 -27.67 12.10
C GLU A 264 -33.40 -27.36 13.61
N ASP A 265 -32.93 -28.30 14.45
CA ASP A 265 -32.92 -28.15 15.91
C ASP A 265 -31.67 -27.44 16.45
N PHE A 266 -30.62 -27.29 15.64
CA PHE A 266 -29.33 -26.75 16.07
C PHE A 266 -28.84 -25.64 15.13
N SER A 267 -27.89 -24.83 15.61
CA SER A 267 -27.27 -23.80 14.77
C SER A 267 -26.37 -24.42 13.69
N GLU A 268 -26.29 -23.74 12.55
CA GLU A 268 -25.41 -24.08 11.43
C GLU A 268 -23.98 -24.38 11.92
N THR A 269 -23.40 -25.49 11.45
CA THR A 269 -22.08 -25.95 11.91
C THR A 269 -21.02 -25.78 10.81
N PRO A 270 -19.89 -25.10 11.07
CA PRO A 270 -18.83 -24.98 10.07
C PRO A 270 -18.09 -26.30 9.87
N ILE A 271 -18.06 -26.78 8.63
CA ILE A 271 -17.38 -28.02 8.21
C ILE A 271 -15.99 -27.72 7.66
N PHE A 272 -15.87 -26.68 6.84
CA PHE A 272 -14.63 -26.34 6.15
C PHE A 272 -14.49 -24.83 6.00
N THR A 273 -13.26 -24.32 6.09
CA THR A 273 -12.94 -22.93 5.79
C THR A 273 -11.67 -22.84 4.95
N ASP A 274 -11.74 -22.10 3.84
CA ASP A 274 -10.57 -21.65 3.10
C ASP A 274 -10.37 -20.14 3.26
N THR A 275 -9.15 -19.65 3.06
CA THR A 275 -8.79 -18.25 3.35
C THR A 275 -7.81 -17.71 2.34
N VAL A 276 -8.02 -16.45 1.93
CA VAL A 276 -7.08 -15.66 1.13
C VAL A 276 -6.70 -14.39 1.85
N VAL A 277 -5.49 -13.90 1.60
CA VAL A 277 -4.97 -12.68 2.21
C VAL A 277 -4.50 -11.70 1.14
N PHE A 278 -4.96 -10.45 1.27
CA PHE A 278 -4.53 -9.33 0.46
C PHE A 278 -3.64 -8.38 1.26
N ARG A 279 -2.63 -7.80 0.59
CA ARG A 279 -1.96 -6.60 1.07
C ARG A 279 -2.47 -5.37 0.32
N VAL A 280 -2.95 -4.36 1.06
CA VAL A 280 -3.26 -3.06 0.47
C VAL A 280 -1.97 -2.38 0.02
N ALA A 281 -1.93 -1.93 -1.24
CA ALA A 281 -0.80 -1.25 -1.83
C ALA A 281 -0.50 0.06 -1.06
N PRO A 282 0.78 0.33 -0.72
CA PRO A 282 1.15 1.56 -0.04
C PRO A 282 1.12 2.75 -1.00
N TRP A 283 0.94 3.96 -0.46
CA TRP A 283 1.20 5.20 -1.19
C TRP A 283 2.71 5.46 -1.27
N ILE A 284 3.21 5.75 -2.47
CA ILE A 284 4.65 5.87 -2.77
C ILE A 284 4.95 7.24 -3.39
N MET A 285 5.91 7.96 -2.82
CA MET A 285 6.40 9.24 -3.34
C MET A 285 7.42 9.06 -4.47
N THR A 286 7.60 10.12 -5.27
CA THR A 286 8.51 10.13 -6.42
C THR A 286 9.64 11.15 -6.21
N PRO A 287 10.93 10.73 -6.22
CA PRO A 287 12.04 11.67 -6.07
C PRO A 287 12.23 12.52 -7.33
N SER A 288 12.83 13.70 -7.17
CA SER A 288 13.15 14.63 -8.27
C SER A 288 14.14 14.08 -9.31
N THR A 289 14.70 12.89 -9.08
CA THR A 289 15.58 12.19 -10.01
C THR A 289 14.83 11.32 -11.02
N LEU A 290 13.53 11.08 -10.81
CA LEU A 290 12.71 10.42 -11.84
C LEU A 290 12.43 11.39 -12.99
N PRO A 291 12.22 10.88 -14.22
CA PRO A 291 11.79 11.71 -15.33
C PRO A 291 10.50 12.45 -14.98
N PRO A 292 10.21 13.58 -15.60
CA PRO A 292 8.96 14.28 -15.35
C PRO A 292 7.88 14.07 -16.41
N ARG A 293 6.63 14.35 -16.02
CA ARG A 293 5.43 14.16 -16.86
C ARG A 293 4.58 15.41 -16.94
N GLU A 294 4.25 15.98 -15.79
CA GLU A 294 3.36 17.12 -15.69
C GLU A 294 3.88 18.13 -14.67
N VAL A 295 3.79 19.42 -15.01
CA VAL A 295 4.15 20.57 -14.18
C VAL A 295 2.91 21.31 -13.76
N TYR A 296 2.82 21.65 -12.48
CA TYR A 296 1.69 22.38 -11.91
C TYR A 296 2.13 23.77 -11.44
N VAL A 297 1.50 24.81 -11.98
CA VAL A 297 1.77 26.22 -11.66
C VAL A 297 0.50 26.96 -11.28
N CYS A 298 0.56 27.85 -10.30
CA CYS A 298 -0.53 28.81 -10.05
C CYS A 298 -0.30 30.10 -10.86
N SER A 299 -1.30 30.48 -11.66
CA SER A 299 -1.38 31.83 -12.22
C SER A 299 -2.05 32.75 -11.20
N VAL A 300 -1.31 33.72 -10.67
CA VAL A 300 -1.77 34.67 -9.65
C VAL A 300 -1.55 36.11 -10.13
N ARG A 301 -2.00 37.08 -9.35
CA ARG A 301 -1.78 38.49 -9.70
C ARG A 301 -0.28 38.80 -9.81
N ASN A 302 0.11 39.43 -10.92
CA ASN A 302 1.45 39.93 -11.21
C ASN A 302 2.56 38.86 -11.33
N ASN A 303 2.27 37.63 -11.80
CA ASN A 303 3.30 36.61 -12.05
C ASN A 303 3.37 36.10 -13.50
N THR A 304 2.79 36.79 -14.48
CA THR A 304 2.70 36.34 -15.88
C THR A 304 4.06 35.96 -16.47
N CYS A 305 5.10 36.79 -16.32
CA CYS A 305 6.44 36.49 -16.83
C CYS A 305 7.05 35.23 -16.19
N PHE A 306 6.68 34.91 -14.94
CA PHE A 306 7.10 33.68 -14.30
C PHE A 306 6.36 32.47 -14.90
N VAL A 307 5.05 32.57 -15.11
CA VAL A 307 4.26 31.50 -15.74
C VAL A 307 4.74 31.24 -17.17
N GLU A 308 5.03 32.27 -17.97
CA GLU A 308 5.58 32.13 -19.32
C GLU A 308 6.97 31.46 -19.32
N ALA A 309 7.82 31.84 -18.36
CA ALA A 309 9.11 31.18 -18.17
C ALA A 309 8.96 29.72 -17.70
N VAL A 310 7.85 29.40 -17.02
CA VAL A 310 7.43 28.05 -16.59
C VAL A 310 6.67 27.28 -17.68
N GLU A 311 6.33 27.91 -18.78
CA GLU A 311 5.77 27.22 -19.94
C GLU A 311 6.87 26.81 -20.92
N GLU A 312 7.87 27.68 -21.08
CA GLU A 312 8.94 27.51 -22.05
C GLU A 312 9.92 26.39 -21.70
N LEU A 313 10.30 26.24 -20.45
CA LEU A 313 11.10 25.13 -19.94
C LEU A 313 10.27 23.81 -19.84
N ALA A 314 8.92 23.83 -19.80
CA ALA A 314 8.07 22.63 -19.71
C ALA A 314 8.01 22.02 -21.09
N ARG A 315 7.82 22.91 -22.07
CA ARG A 315 7.98 22.63 -23.48
C ARG A 315 9.37 22.08 -23.80
N LYS A 316 10.45 22.61 -23.20
CA LYS A 316 11.81 22.05 -23.39
C LYS A 316 11.99 20.69 -22.73
N ALA A 317 11.35 20.45 -21.59
CA ALA A 317 11.38 19.19 -20.87
C ALA A 317 10.42 18.13 -21.44
N GLY A 318 9.57 18.51 -22.41
CA GLY A 318 8.57 17.61 -22.99
C GLY A 318 7.44 17.25 -22.02
N CYS A 319 7.14 18.13 -21.05
CA CYS A 319 6.16 17.89 -20.00
C CYS A 319 4.85 18.62 -20.28
N LYS A 320 3.74 18.02 -19.85
CA LYS A 320 2.43 18.70 -19.79
C LYS A 320 2.52 19.84 -18.77
N LEU A 321 1.90 20.98 -19.06
CA LEU A 321 1.76 22.07 -18.10
C LEU A 321 0.29 22.21 -17.70
N THR A 322 0.03 22.25 -16.40
CA THR A 322 -1.28 22.50 -15.82
C THR A 322 -1.23 23.77 -14.98
N ILE A 323 -1.99 24.77 -15.43
CA ILE A 323 -2.07 26.09 -14.80
C ILE A 323 -3.34 26.16 -13.94
N CYS A 324 -3.17 26.27 -12.63
CA CYS A 324 -4.26 26.59 -11.71
C CYS A 324 -4.63 28.08 -11.84
N PRO A 325 -5.83 28.43 -12.33
CA PRO A 325 -6.22 29.81 -12.56
C PRO A 325 -6.52 30.55 -11.25
N GLN A 326 -6.42 31.89 -11.31
CA GLN A 326 -6.63 32.76 -10.14
C GLN A 326 -7.99 32.58 -9.45
N ALA A 327 -9.03 32.22 -10.22
CA ALA A 327 -10.37 31.97 -9.69
C ALA A 327 -10.42 30.79 -8.70
N GLU A 328 -9.52 29.82 -8.88
CA GLU A 328 -9.44 28.62 -8.04
C GLU A 328 -8.41 28.76 -6.94
N ASN A 329 -7.23 29.30 -7.26
CA ASN A 329 -6.18 29.47 -6.27
C ASN A 329 -6.40 30.65 -5.31
N ARG A 330 -7.29 31.59 -5.65
CA ARG A 330 -7.63 32.78 -4.85
C ARG A 330 -6.38 33.58 -4.39
N ASN A 331 -5.37 33.67 -5.26
CA ASN A 331 -4.04 34.26 -5.06
C ASN A 331 -3.06 33.49 -4.17
N ASP A 332 -3.42 32.29 -3.73
CA ASP A 332 -2.42 31.37 -3.19
C ASP A 332 -1.56 30.83 -4.33
N ARG A 333 -0.25 30.99 -4.19
CA ARG A 333 0.75 30.62 -5.20
C ARG A 333 1.47 29.33 -4.86
N TRP A 334 1.23 28.79 -3.66
CA TRP A 334 2.02 27.73 -3.05
C TRP A 334 1.41 26.37 -3.34
N ILE A 335 1.27 26.01 -4.62
CA ILE A 335 0.75 24.70 -5.03
C ILE A 335 1.58 23.54 -4.48
N GLN A 336 2.87 23.77 -4.25
CA GLN A 336 3.79 22.84 -3.61
C GLN A 336 3.40 22.52 -2.17
N ASP A 337 2.83 23.48 -1.44
CA ASP A 337 2.50 23.33 -0.03
C ASP A 337 1.20 22.56 0.20
N GLU A 338 0.28 22.57 -0.77
CA GLU A 338 -1.06 22.01 -0.62
C GLU A 338 -1.13 20.51 -0.90
N MET A 339 -0.25 19.97 -1.74
CA MET A 339 -0.36 18.57 -2.16
C MET A 339 1.00 17.92 -2.43
N GLU A 340 1.01 16.62 -2.61
CA GLU A 340 2.18 15.83 -2.97
C GLU A 340 1.74 14.71 -3.91
N LEU A 341 2.51 14.44 -4.96
CA LEU A 341 2.14 13.47 -5.98
C LEU A 341 2.87 12.16 -5.76
N GLY A 342 2.10 11.13 -5.40
CA GLY A 342 2.58 9.77 -5.31
C GLY A 342 1.81 8.85 -6.24
N TYR A 343 1.97 7.55 -6.03
CA TYR A 343 1.25 6.51 -6.75
C TYR A 343 1.00 5.29 -5.87
N VAL A 344 0.08 4.46 -6.34
CA VAL A 344 -0.14 3.09 -5.87
C VAL A 344 0.08 2.14 -7.03
N GLN A 345 0.46 0.90 -6.71
CA GLN A 345 0.75 -0.10 -7.72
C GLN A 345 0.34 -1.49 -7.25
N ALA A 346 -0.40 -2.18 -8.12
CA ALA A 346 -0.68 -3.60 -8.08
C ALA A 346 -0.22 -4.23 -9.41
N PRO A 347 -0.16 -5.56 -9.52
CA PRO A 347 0.26 -6.22 -10.76
C PRO A 347 -0.62 -5.90 -11.96
N HIS A 348 -1.92 -5.65 -11.75
CA HIS A 348 -2.90 -5.37 -12.81
C HIS A 348 -3.03 -3.88 -13.16
N LYS A 349 -2.67 -2.96 -12.23
CA LYS A 349 -2.94 -1.53 -12.39
C LYS A 349 -1.94 -0.66 -11.59
N THR A 350 -1.58 0.48 -12.16
CA THR A 350 -0.76 1.52 -11.50
C THR A 350 -1.48 2.84 -11.64
N MET A 351 -1.64 3.56 -10.52
CA MET A 351 -2.45 4.77 -10.47
C MET A 351 -1.74 5.89 -9.69
N PRO A 352 -1.61 7.12 -10.25
CA PRO A 352 -1.25 8.30 -9.48
C PRO A 352 -2.24 8.58 -8.38
N VAL A 353 -1.75 8.99 -7.21
CA VAL A 353 -2.58 9.39 -6.08
C VAL A 353 -2.04 10.69 -5.48
N VAL A 354 -2.85 11.74 -5.49
CA VAL A 354 -2.53 12.99 -4.81
C VAL A 354 -2.74 12.83 -3.31
N PHE A 355 -1.69 13.11 -2.55
CA PHE A 355 -1.79 13.30 -1.11
C PHE A 355 -2.05 14.79 -0.84
N ASP A 356 -3.22 15.10 -0.31
CA ASP A 356 -3.65 16.45 0.05
C ASP A 356 -3.21 16.79 1.48
N SER A 357 -2.63 17.97 1.65
CA SER A 357 -2.07 18.43 2.91
C SER A 357 -3.18 18.98 3.81
N PRO A 358 -3.13 18.74 5.14
CA PRO A 358 -4.05 19.38 6.07
C PRO A 358 -3.81 20.89 6.23
N ARG A 359 -2.90 21.48 5.44
CA ARG A 359 -2.68 22.94 5.34
C ARG A 359 -3.99 23.69 5.15
N ASN A 360 -4.89 23.17 4.33
CA ASN A 360 -6.23 23.71 4.08
C ASN A 360 -6.22 25.22 3.81
N GLY A 361 -5.36 25.65 2.88
CA GLY A 361 -5.27 27.05 2.48
C GLY A 361 -6.31 27.42 1.43
N GLU A 362 -6.04 28.47 0.66
CA GLU A 362 -6.94 28.84 -0.44
C GLU A 362 -6.96 27.79 -1.57
N LEU A 363 -5.94 26.92 -1.63
CA LEU A 363 -5.84 25.81 -2.58
C LEU A 363 -6.50 24.51 -2.11
N GLN A 364 -7.14 24.44 -0.93
CA GLN A 364 -7.73 23.21 -0.37
C GLN A 364 -8.68 22.46 -1.31
N GLY A 365 -9.36 23.20 -2.21
CA GLY A 365 -10.27 22.58 -3.17
C GLY A 365 -9.57 22.02 -4.41
N PHE A 366 -8.32 22.38 -4.66
CA PHE A 366 -7.64 22.08 -5.93
C PHE A 366 -7.34 20.58 -6.08
N PRO A 367 -6.74 19.87 -5.09
CA PRO A 367 -6.49 18.44 -5.23
C PRO A 367 -7.78 17.64 -5.49
N TYR A 368 -8.82 17.87 -4.67
CA TYR A 368 -10.08 17.14 -4.80
C TYR A 368 -10.90 17.53 -6.04
N LYS A 369 -10.89 18.79 -6.49
CA LYS A 369 -11.75 19.23 -7.62
C LYS A 369 -11.08 19.17 -8.99
N ARG A 370 -9.75 19.25 -9.05
CA ARG A 370 -9.00 19.34 -10.31
C ARG A 370 -8.08 18.16 -10.57
N ILE A 371 -7.60 17.50 -9.53
CA ILE A 371 -6.66 16.39 -9.67
C ILE A 371 -7.37 15.05 -9.61
N LEU A 372 -8.29 14.86 -8.64
CA LEU A 372 -9.17 13.68 -8.60
C LEU A 372 -9.98 13.53 -9.90
N GLY A 373 -9.86 12.36 -10.52
CA GLY A 373 -10.55 12.01 -11.76
C GLY A 373 -10.14 10.63 -12.24
N LEU A 374 -10.42 10.34 -13.51
CA LEU A 374 -10.08 9.07 -14.17
C LEU A 374 -8.60 8.70 -13.93
N ASP A 375 -8.35 7.51 -13.40
CA ASP A 375 -7.00 6.99 -13.10
C ASP A 375 -6.15 7.94 -12.23
N PHE A 376 -6.75 8.79 -11.39
CA PHE A 376 -6.02 9.71 -10.53
C PHE A 376 -6.68 9.82 -9.15
N GLY A 377 -6.12 9.07 -8.21
CA GLY A 377 -6.64 8.93 -6.86
C GLY A 377 -6.39 10.13 -5.96
N TYR A 378 -7.15 10.19 -4.87
CA TYR A 378 -7.06 11.21 -3.82
C TYR A 378 -6.91 10.57 -2.43
N VAL A 379 -6.04 11.14 -1.60
CA VAL A 379 -5.95 10.79 -0.18
C VAL A 379 -5.64 12.03 0.65
N THR A 380 -6.21 12.13 1.84
CA THR A 380 -5.89 13.19 2.82
C THR A 380 -5.79 12.64 4.23
N ARG A 381 -5.21 13.42 5.14
CA ARG A 381 -5.09 13.10 6.57
C ARG A 381 -5.32 14.35 7.42
N GLU A 382 -6.54 14.49 7.90
CA GLU A 382 -6.95 15.60 8.75
C GLU A 382 -6.76 15.31 10.24
N PRO A 383 -6.03 16.15 10.99
CA PRO A 383 -5.98 16.03 12.44
C PRO A 383 -7.32 16.45 13.06
N ARG A 384 -7.71 15.79 14.14
CA ARG A 384 -8.96 16.11 14.88
C ARG A 384 -8.84 17.36 15.76
N ASP A 385 -7.66 17.95 15.84
CA ASP A 385 -7.34 19.12 16.64
C ASP A 385 -6.76 20.25 15.77
N SER A 386 -6.56 21.43 16.35
CA SER A 386 -5.95 22.58 15.67
C SER A 386 -4.41 22.53 15.64
N SER A 387 -3.83 21.33 15.58
CA SER A 387 -2.36 21.15 15.64
C SER A 387 -1.63 21.41 14.33
N VAL A 388 -2.36 21.65 13.23
CA VAL A 388 -1.79 22.00 11.91
C VAL A 388 -0.88 23.23 12.03
N SER A 389 0.31 23.12 11.46
CA SER A 389 1.30 24.19 11.42
C SER A 389 1.89 24.34 10.02
N GLY A 390 2.74 25.36 9.81
CA GLY A 390 3.48 25.49 8.56
C GLY A 390 4.37 24.29 8.22
N LEU A 391 4.68 23.40 9.17
CA LEU A 391 5.42 22.16 8.89
C LEU A 391 4.56 21.08 8.20
N ASP A 392 3.23 21.21 8.24
CA ASP A 392 2.32 20.26 7.59
C ASP A 392 2.13 20.57 6.11
N SER A 393 2.61 21.73 5.64
CA SER A 393 2.71 22.05 4.21
C SER A 393 3.72 21.13 3.53
N PHE A 394 3.40 20.66 2.32
CA PHE A 394 4.18 19.63 1.65
C PHE A 394 5.46 20.12 0.94
N GLY A 395 5.78 21.42 0.98
CA GLY A 395 7.18 21.87 0.88
C GLY A 395 8.08 21.25 1.97
N ASN A 396 7.51 20.79 3.09
CA ASN A 396 8.21 20.06 4.14
C ASN A 396 8.17 18.53 3.99
N LEU A 397 7.71 17.99 2.86
CA LEU A 397 7.61 16.57 2.58
C LEU A 397 8.35 16.25 1.27
N GLU A 398 9.51 15.63 1.39
CA GLU A 398 10.36 15.29 0.24
C GLU A 398 10.73 13.80 0.26
N VAL A 399 11.35 13.30 -0.80
CA VAL A 399 11.84 11.92 -0.84
C VAL A 399 13.21 11.84 -1.51
N SER A 400 14.11 11.05 -0.94
CA SER A 400 15.42 10.81 -1.54
C SER A 400 15.31 9.93 -2.79
N PRO A 401 16.30 9.98 -3.69
CA PRO A 401 16.50 8.93 -4.69
C PRO A 401 16.75 7.56 -4.02
N PRO A 402 16.75 6.46 -4.81
CA PRO A 402 17.15 5.14 -4.32
C PRO A 402 18.56 5.17 -3.71
N VAL A 403 18.71 4.56 -2.53
CA VAL A 403 19.97 4.60 -1.77
C VAL A 403 20.25 3.29 -1.05
N VAL A 404 21.53 3.06 -0.75
CA VAL A 404 21.98 2.03 0.19
C VAL A 404 22.59 2.72 1.40
N ALA A 405 22.09 2.42 2.59
CA ALA A 405 22.57 2.98 3.85
C ALA A 405 22.68 1.88 4.91
N ASN A 406 23.81 1.84 5.62
CA ASN A 406 24.08 0.86 6.69
C ASN A 406 23.83 -0.61 6.29
N GLY A 407 24.20 -0.98 5.06
CA GLY A 407 24.01 -2.35 4.54
C GLY A 407 22.56 -2.69 4.14
N LYS A 408 21.63 -1.73 4.20
CA LYS A 408 20.25 -1.89 3.76
C LYS A 408 19.98 -1.08 2.49
N GLU A 409 19.32 -1.72 1.54
CA GLU A 409 18.84 -1.08 0.32
C GLU A 409 17.47 -0.45 0.53
N TYR A 410 17.29 0.75 -0.04
CA TYR A 410 16.04 1.50 -0.09
C TYR A 410 15.77 1.80 -1.57
N PRO A 411 15.18 0.84 -2.30
CA PRO A 411 15.05 0.92 -3.76
C PRO A 411 14.08 2.01 -4.21
N LEU A 412 13.16 2.43 -3.33
CA LEU A 412 12.24 3.55 -3.56
C LEU A 412 12.70 4.83 -2.86
N GLY A 413 13.91 4.85 -2.29
CA GLY A 413 14.41 5.96 -1.49
C GLY A 413 13.77 6.04 -0.09
N ARG A 414 13.93 7.20 0.55
CA ARG A 414 13.46 7.45 1.92
C ARG A 414 12.78 8.81 2.01
N ILE A 415 11.59 8.85 2.61
CA ILE A 415 10.86 10.10 2.83
C ILE A 415 11.61 10.98 3.83
N LEU A 416 11.73 12.27 3.53
CA LEU A 416 12.36 13.30 4.33
C LEU A 416 11.29 14.28 4.79
N ILE A 417 11.13 14.46 6.10
CA ILE A 417 10.27 15.51 6.66
C ILE A 417 11.05 16.37 7.63
N GLY A 418 10.66 17.62 7.76
CA GLY A 418 11.26 18.52 8.72
C GLY A 418 10.51 18.59 10.05
N GLY A 419 11.27 18.72 11.14
CA GLY A 419 10.77 18.97 12.48
C GLY A 419 11.76 19.73 13.35
N ASN A 420 11.59 19.56 14.65
CA ASN A 420 12.46 20.10 15.68
C ASN A 420 13.57 19.11 16.07
N LEU A 421 14.61 19.60 16.76
CA LEU A 421 15.64 18.73 17.32
C LEU A 421 15.06 17.72 18.33
N PRO A 422 15.61 16.49 18.40
CA PRO A 422 15.23 15.52 19.43
C PRO A 422 15.33 16.13 20.84
N GLY A 423 14.27 16.01 21.63
CA GLY A 423 14.21 16.53 23.01
C GLY A 423 14.00 18.04 23.13
N SER A 424 13.92 18.79 22.03
CA SER A 424 13.57 20.21 22.07
C SER A 424 12.06 20.43 22.06
N ARG A 425 11.62 21.62 22.47
CA ARG A 425 10.26 22.10 22.21
C ARG A 425 10.28 22.86 20.89
N GLY A 426 9.47 22.46 19.92
CA GLY A 426 9.39 23.10 18.62
C GLY A 426 8.19 22.60 17.82
N ARG A 427 8.05 23.14 16.60
CA ARG A 427 7.02 22.67 15.67
C ARG A 427 7.37 21.26 15.20
N ARG A 428 6.34 20.44 14.95
CA ARG A 428 6.49 19.13 14.29
C ARG A 428 5.29 18.90 13.37
N VAL A 429 5.50 18.16 12.29
CA VAL A 429 4.41 17.62 11.46
C VAL A 429 3.43 16.87 12.36
N THR A 430 2.14 17.07 12.11
CA THR A 430 1.02 16.43 12.80
C THR A 430 1.22 14.92 12.87
N ARG A 431 0.71 14.33 13.95
CA ARG A 431 0.88 12.89 14.18
C ARG A 431 0.21 12.06 13.09
N VAL A 432 -0.98 12.47 12.64
CA VAL A 432 -1.77 11.77 11.62
C VAL A 432 -0.99 11.62 10.30
N VAL A 433 -0.34 12.68 9.82
CA VAL A 433 0.50 12.62 8.60
C VAL A 433 1.74 11.74 8.82
N ARG A 434 2.44 11.91 9.96
CA ARG A 434 3.63 11.08 10.26
C ARG A 434 3.30 9.59 10.39
N ASP A 435 2.19 9.27 11.01
CA ASP A 435 1.75 7.90 11.24
C ASP A 435 1.34 7.25 9.92
N PHE A 436 0.62 7.98 9.04
CA PHE A 436 0.33 7.55 7.68
C PHE A 436 1.60 7.25 6.87
N LEU A 437 2.56 8.19 6.80
CA LEU A 437 3.80 7.99 6.02
C LEU A 437 4.64 6.81 6.55
N ARG A 438 4.66 6.58 7.87
CA ARG A 438 5.35 5.43 8.47
C ARG A 438 4.66 4.10 8.15
N ALA A 439 3.33 4.10 8.09
CA ALA A 439 2.55 2.89 7.83
C ALA A 439 2.74 2.34 6.40
N GLN A 440 3.18 3.17 5.45
CA GLN A 440 3.46 2.75 4.08
C GLN A 440 4.68 1.81 3.98
N LYS A 441 5.60 1.83 4.97
CA LYS A 441 6.78 0.96 5.14
C LYS A 441 7.87 1.03 4.04
N VAL A 442 7.50 1.27 2.78
CA VAL A 442 8.39 1.10 1.62
C VAL A 442 9.36 2.26 1.39
N GLN A 443 9.06 3.45 1.93
CA GLN A 443 9.98 4.60 1.96
C GLN A 443 10.19 5.13 3.39
N PRO A 444 10.95 4.41 4.25
CA PRO A 444 11.07 4.73 5.67
C PRO A 444 11.53 6.16 5.96
N LEU A 445 10.75 6.83 6.80
CA LEU A 445 10.89 8.24 7.18
C LEU A 445 12.25 8.59 7.80
N VAL A 446 12.76 9.77 7.45
CA VAL A 446 13.89 10.48 8.08
C VAL A 446 13.40 11.86 8.51
N GLU A 447 13.58 12.20 9.80
CA GLU A 447 13.24 13.52 10.33
C GLU A 447 14.48 14.42 10.32
N LEU A 448 14.37 15.58 9.68
CA LEU A 448 15.40 16.61 9.55
C LEU A 448 15.09 17.80 10.47
N PHE A 449 16.11 18.59 10.81
CA PHE A 449 15.95 19.79 11.62
C PHE A 449 15.69 21.02 10.75
N VAL A 450 14.45 21.50 10.75
CA VAL A 450 14.02 22.65 9.94
C VAL A 450 13.42 23.77 10.77
N ASP A 451 13.14 23.54 12.06
CA ASP A 451 12.52 24.56 12.91
C ASP A 451 13.43 25.78 13.12
N TRP A 452 14.66 25.81 12.61
CA TRP A 452 15.47 27.04 12.56
C TRP A 452 14.99 28.04 11.48
N LEU A 453 14.28 27.57 10.45
CA LEU A 453 13.66 28.36 9.38
C LEU A 453 12.30 28.92 9.80
N ALA A 454 11.94 30.10 9.28
CA ALA A 454 10.69 30.77 9.62
C ALA A 454 9.49 30.02 9.03
N VAL A 455 9.58 29.64 7.75
CA VAL A 455 8.59 28.78 7.08
C VAL A 455 8.74 27.37 7.66
N GLY A 456 9.94 26.79 7.58
CA GLY A 456 10.26 25.53 8.26
C GLY A 456 10.19 24.34 7.32
N HIS A 457 10.58 24.47 6.06
CA HIS A 457 10.47 23.39 5.09
C HIS A 457 11.84 22.79 4.79
N VAL A 458 11.87 21.47 4.52
CA VAL A 458 13.11 20.80 4.10
C VAL A 458 13.60 21.35 2.76
N ASP A 459 12.66 21.68 1.90
CA ASP A 459 12.92 22.15 0.56
C ASP A 459 13.66 23.52 0.56
N GLU A 460 13.64 24.30 1.65
CA GLU A 460 14.34 25.59 1.77
C GLU A 460 15.87 25.44 1.81
N PHE A 461 16.41 24.25 2.03
CA PHE A 461 17.86 24.09 2.12
C PHE A 461 18.41 22.84 1.41
N LEU A 462 17.54 21.96 0.90
CA LEU A 462 17.97 20.77 0.18
C LEU A 462 17.17 20.52 -1.11
N SER A 463 17.83 19.84 -2.05
CA SER A 463 17.21 19.28 -3.25
C SER A 463 18.06 18.13 -3.78
N PHE A 464 17.49 17.27 -4.64
CA PHE A 464 18.24 16.25 -5.37
C PHE A 464 18.18 16.52 -6.87
N VAL A 465 19.28 16.22 -7.55
CA VAL A 465 19.38 16.33 -9.02
C VAL A 465 19.99 15.06 -9.60
N PRO A 466 19.52 14.57 -10.76
CA PRO A 466 20.13 13.42 -11.41
C PRO A 466 21.56 13.78 -11.86
N ALA A 467 22.47 12.81 -11.79
CA ALA A 467 23.85 12.95 -12.21
C ALA A 467 24.29 11.65 -12.91
N PRO A 468 25.05 11.72 -14.00
CA PRO A 468 25.42 10.54 -14.79
C PRO A 468 26.43 9.62 -14.09
N ASP A 469 26.98 10.03 -12.95
CA ASP A 469 28.05 9.35 -12.23
C ASP A 469 27.65 8.98 -10.80
N ARG A 470 28.52 8.21 -10.13
CA ARG A 470 28.38 7.78 -8.73
C ARG A 470 27.06 7.05 -8.48
N LYS A 471 26.23 7.58 -7.59
CA LYS A 471 24.93 7.03 -7.18
C LYS A 471 23.79 7.45 -8.12
N GLY A 472 24.08 8.09 -9.25
CA GLY A 472 23.05 8.55 -10.20
C GLY A 472 22.45 9.92 -9.84
N PHE A 473 22.93 10.57 -8.78
CA PHE A 473 22.40 11.86 -8.31
C PHE A 473 23.42 12.69 -7.52
N ARG A 474 23.03 13.92 -7.18
CA ARG A 474 23.68 14.79 -6.20
C ARG A 474 22.66 15.38 -5.23
N LEU A 475 23.04 15.46 -3.96
CA LEU A 475 22.34 16.24 -2.94
C LEU A 475 22.86 17.68 -3.02
N LEU A 476 21.98 18.63 -3.28
CA LEU A 476 22.27 20.05 -3.21
C LEU A 476 21.94 20.54 -1.81
N LEU A 477 22.87 21.26 -1.16
CA LEU A 477 22.62 21.89 0.14
C LEU A 477 22.90 23.40 0.08
N ALA A 478 21.99 24.20 0.61
CA ALA A 478 22.23 25.62 0.86
C ALA A 478 23.48 25.79 1.76
N SER A 479 24.39 26.70 1.41
CA SER A 479 25.66 26.86 2.10
C SER A 479 26.06 28.32 2.27
N PRO A 480 25.78 28.92 3.45
CA PRO A 480 26.29 30.23 3.81
C PRO A 480 27.81 30.33 3.77
N SER A 481 28.52 29.29 4.18
CA SER A 481 29.98 29.24 4.14
C SER A 481 30.51 29.32 2.69
N ALA A 482 29.88 28.63 1.73
CA ALA A 482 30.23 28.75 0.31
C ALA A 482 29.97 30.17 -0.22
N CYS A 483 28.85 30.80 0.18
CA CYS A 483 28.53 32.17 -0.24
C CYS A 483 29.52 33.20 0.30
N PHE A 484 29.90 33.12 1.58
CA PHE A 484 30.92 34.01 2.14
C PHE A 484 32.28 33.82 1.49
N ARG A 485 32.69 32.58 1.21
CA ARG A 485 33.94 32.30 0.47
C ARG A 485 33.92 32.95 -0.90
N LEU A 486 32.84 32.76 -1.67
CA LEU A 486 32.67 33.38 -2.98
C LEU A 486 32.77 34.91 -2.90
N PHE A 487 32.07 35.55 -1.96
CA PHE A 487 32.12 37.00 -1.79
C PHE A 487 33.51 37.50 -1.37
N GLN A 488 34.22 36.78 -0.51
CA GLN A 488 35.59 37.11 -0.13
C GLN A 488 36.55 37.01 -1.33
N GLU A 489 36.41 35.98 -2.18
CA GLU A 489 37.19 35.86 -3.41
C GLU A 489 36.92 37.01 -4.38
N LYS A 490 35.64 37.34 -4.61
CA LYS A 490 35.25 38.47 -5.47
C LYS A 490 35.73 39.81 -4.92
N GLN A 491 35.71 39.99 -3.59
CA GLN A 491 36.29 41.17 -2.95
C GLN A 491 37.79 41.28 -3.23
N LYS A 492 38.55 40.18 -3.08
CA LYS A 492 40.00 40.14 -3.39
C LYS A 492 40.30 40.46 -4.85
N TRP A 493 39.41 40.10 -5.77
CA TRP A 493 39.53 40.44 -7.20
C TRP A 493 39.10 41.86 -7.56
N GLY A 494 38.79 42.72 -6.57
CA GLY A 494 38.42 44.11 -6.79
C GLY A 494 36.92 44.35 -7.00
N HIS A 495 36.09 43.31 -6.94
CA HIS A 495 34.62 43.41 -7.12
C HIS A 495 33.86 43.70 -5.82
N GLY A 496 34.53 44.13 -4.75
CA GLY A 496 33.90 44.40 -3.46
C GLY A 496 32.77 45.45 -3.50
N ARG A 497 32.73 46.31 -4.52
CA ARG A 497 31.67 47.32 -4.74
C ARG A 497 30.49 46.81 -5.57
N SER A 498 30.56 45.60 -6.12
CA SER A 498 29.45 45.00 -6.87
C SER A 498 28.20 44.89 -6.01
N LEU A 499 27.06 45.27 -6.58
CA LEU A 499 25.79 45.41 -5.87
C LEU A 499 24.94 44.16 -6.02
N LEU A 500 24.47 43.62 -4.90
CA LEU A 500 23.37 42.66 -4.88
C LEU A 500 22.05 43.42 -5.08
N PHE A 501 21.07 42.71 -5.64
CA PHE A 501 19.72 43.21 -5.95
C PHE A 501 19.69 44.34 -7.00
N GLU A 502 20.77 44.51 -7.77
CA GLU A 502 20.77 45.40 -8.92
C GLU A 502 19.76 44.92 -9.97
N GLY A 503 18.97 45.84 -10.53
CA GLY A 503 17.95 45.52 -11.53
C GLY A 503 16.65 44.93 -10.97
N VAL A 504 16.50 44.74 -9.66
CA VAL A 504 15.25 44.25 -9.07
C VAL A 504 14.19 45.36 -9.07
N ILE A 505 13.17 45.19 -9.91
CA ILE A 505 12.00 46.08 -10.01
C ILE A 505 10.84 45.41 -9.25
N GLY A 506 10.23 46.14 -8.31
CA GLY A 506 9.03 45.68 -7.61
C GLY A 506 8.29 46.85 -6.97
N ASP A 507 7.12 46.57 -6.37
CA ASP A 507 6.26 47.60 -5.75
C ASP A 507 6.94 48.38 -4.62
N ARG A 508 8.03 47.84 -4.06
CA ARG A 508 8.89 48.50 -3.08
C ARG A 508 10.32 48.57 -3.61
N ARG A 509 10.97 49.72 -3.41
CA ARG A 509 12.39 49.92 -3.75
C ARG A 509 13.24 48.97 -2.91
N VAL A 510 13.82 47.95 -3.56
CA VAL A 510 14.77 47.04 -2.90
C VAL A 510 16.09 47.78 -2.69
N LYS A 511 16.58 47.80 -1.45
CA LYS A 511 17.86 48.44 -1.13
C LYS A 511 19.00 47.55 -1.63
N THR A 512 19.75 48.05 -2.60
CA THR A 512 20.97 47.38 -3.07
C THR A 512 22.02 47.38 -1.95
N ILE A 513 22.83 46.33 -1.92
CA ILE A 513 23.90 46.15 -0.92
C ILE A 513 25.15 45.65 -1.62
N SER A 514 26.29 46.26 -1.36
CA SER A 514 27.56 45.83 -1.94
C SER A 514 28.12 44.58 -1.24
N ILE A 515 28.96 43.82 -1.95
CA ILE A 515 29.73 42.72 -1.35
C ILE A 515 30.49 43.18 -0.11
N ASN A 516 31.15 44.34 -0.14
CA ASN A 516 31.85 44.91 1.00
C ASN A 516 30.93 45.12 2.21
N GLN A 517 29.72 45.63 1.99
CA GLN A 517 28.75 45.86 3.06
C GLN A 517 28.23 44.56 3.66
N VAL A 518 28.03 43.52 2.84
CA VAL A 518 27.69 42.16 3.32
C VAL A 518 28.81 41.62 4.19
N LEU A 519 30.06 41.69 3.71
CA LEU A 519 31.24 41.17 4.40
C LEU A 519 31.62 41.98 5.66
N SER A 520 31.19 43.24 5.78
CA SER A 520 31.39 44.05 7.00
C SER A 520 30.27 43.88 8.03
N ASN A 521 29.17 43.20 7.69
CA ASN A 521 28.02 43.07 8.57
C ASN A 521 28.19 41.88 9.54
N GLN A 522 28.76 42.16 10.72
CA GLN A 522 29.05 41.13 11.71
C GLN A 522 27.79 40.38 12.20
N ASN A 523 26.64 41.04 12.27
CA ASN A 523 25.38 40.41 12.68
C ASN A 523 24.92 39.37 11.64
N LEU A 524 24.99 39.73 10.35
CA LEU A 524 24.65 38.82 9.26
C LEU A 524 25.61 37.63 9.22
N ILE A 525 26.91 37.86 9.40
CA ILE A 525 27.93 36.79 9.47
C ILE A 525 27.64 35.85 10.64
N ASN A 526 27.43 36.38 11.84
CA ASN A 526 27.18 35.57 13.03
C ASN A 526 25.89 34.74 12.89
N PHE A 527 24.83 35.33 12.33
CA PHE A 527 23.59 34.61 12.06
C PHE A 527 23.77 33.48 11.04
N ASN A 528 24.53 33.72 9.99
CA ASN A 528 24.78 32.70 8.97
C ASN A 528 25.74 31.60 9.42
N LYS A 529 26.63 31.86 10.40
CA LYS A 529 27.36 30.79 11.09
C LYS A 529 26.41 29.84 11.83
N PHE A 530 25.38 30.40 12.49
CA PHE A 530 24.32 29.61 13.10
C PHE A 530 23.54 28.82 12.04
N ALA A 531 23.08 29.46 10.96
CA ALA A 531 22.36 28.77 9.87
C ALA A 531 23.21 27.63 9.25
N GLN A 532 24.49 27.87 8.98
CA GLN A 532 25.42 26.84 8.51
C GLN A 532 25.51 25.69 9.51
N SER A 533 25.58 25.95 10.82
CA SER A 533 25.62 24.89 11.83
C SER A 533 24.34 24.04 11.83
N CYS A 534 23.17 24.64 11.56
CA CYS A 534 21.92 23.90 11.39
C CYS A 534 21.93 23.03 10.13
N ILE A 535 22.45 23.55 9.02
CA ILE A 535 22.60 22.78 7.77
C ILE A 535 23.61 21.65 7.94
N ASP A 536 24.75 21.89 8.59
CA ASP A 536 25.78 20.88 8.85
C ASP A 536 25.23 19.74 9.71
N TRP A 537 24.37 20.05 10.70
CA TRP A 537 23.66 19.03 11.46
C TRP A 537 22.80 18.12 10.55
N ASN A 538 22.03 18.72 9.64
CA ASN A 538 21.25 17.96 8.66
C ASN A 538 22.13 17.21 7.66
N ARG A 539 23.27 17.77 7.25
CA ARG A 539 24.25 17.12 6.36
C ARG A 539 24.69 15.78 6.96
N GLU A 540 25.02 15.76 8.25
CA GLU A 540 25.44 14.53 8.92
C GLU A 540 24.30 13.52 9.11
N VAL A 541 23.06 14.00 9.35
CA VAL A 541 21.88 13.13 9.34
C VAL A 541 21.68 12.51 7.95
N LEU A 542 21.69 13.31 6.88
CA LEU A 542 21.50 12.85 5.51
C LEU A 542 22.60 11.87 5.09
N LYS A 543 23.87 12.16 5.40
CA LYS A 543 24.99 11.24 5.13
C LYS A 543 24.80 9.89 5.82
N ARG A 544 24.39 9.88 7.09
CA ARG A 544 24.16 8.65 7.85
C ARG A 544 22.94 7.88 7.35
N GLU A 545 21.81 8.55 7.14
CA GLU A 545 20.53 7.91 6.84
C GLU A 545 20.39 7.51 5.36
N LEU A 546 21.11 8.18 4.46
CA LEU A 546 21.09 7.92 3.01
C LEU A 546 22.41 7.35 2.48
N GLY A 547 23.40 7.10 3.37
CA GLY A 547 24.69 6.53 3.00
C GLY A 547 25.51 7.41 2.05
N LEU A 548 25.42 8.74 2.19
CA LEU A 548 26.09 9.69 1.30
C LEU A 548 27.53 9.98 1.74
N THR A 549 28.37 10.30 0.76
CA THR A 549 29.72 10.81 0.94
C THR A 549 29.79 12.29 0.54
N GLU A 550 30.86 12.98 0.91
CA GLU A 550 31.04 14.40 0.57
C GLU A 550 30.97 14.69 -0.94
N GLY A 551 31.43 13.76 -1.78
CA GLY A 551 31.37 14.00 -3.22
C GLY A 551 30.00 13.72 -3.85
N ASP A 552 29.04 13.21 -3.07
CA ASP A 552 27.63 13.12 -3.47
C ASP A 552 26.89 14.42 -3.16
N ILE A 553 27.55 15.39 -2.50
CA ILE A 553 26.96 16.64 -2.02
C ILE A 553 27.57 17.83 -2.77
N ILE A 554 26.73 18.77 -3.19
CA ILE A 554 27.14 20.05 -3.78
C ILE A 554 26.60 21.18 -2.91
N ASP A 555 27.51 22.02 -2.42
CA ASP A 555 27.17 23.20 -1.65
C ASP A 555 26.76 24.36 -2.59
N ILE A 556 25.52 24.82 -2.45
CA ILE A 556 24.95 25.94 -3.20
C ILE A 556 25.11 27.23 -2.39
N PRO A 557 25.81 28.26 -2.90
CA PRO A 557 25.96 29.55 -2.21
C PRO A 557 24.62 30.21 -1.86
N GLN A 558 24.27 30.25 -0.58
CA GLN A 558 22.99 30.79 -0.09
C GLN A 558 23.19 31.56 1.21
N LEU A 559 22.53 32.71 1.38
CA LEU A 559 22.55 33.45 2.65
C LEU A 559 21.14 33.56 3.26
N PHE A 560 21.11 33.66 4.57
CA PHE A 560 19.91 33.87 5.37
C PHE A 560 19.99 35.16 6.17
N LYS A 561 18.84 35.71 6.53
CA LYS A 561 18.69 36.79 7.50
C LYS A 561 17.74 36.36 8.61
N THR A 562 17.86 37.00 9.76
CA THR A 562 16.97 36.75 10.89
C THR A 562 15.67 37.53 10.73
N GLU A 563 14.54 36.85 10.90
CA GLU A 563 13.22 37.44 11.07
C GLU A 563 12.53 36.75 12.24
N ARG A 564 12.14 37.51 13.27
CA ARG A 564 11.53 36.99 14.51
C ARG A 564 12.30 35.79 15.14
N ARG A 565 13.64 35.83 15.11
CA ARG A 565 14.57 34.76 15.60
C ARG A 565 14.57 33.46 14.79
N LYS A 566 13.97 33.44 13.59
CA LYS A 566 14.05 32.34 12.64
C LYS A 566 14.75 32.80 11.35
N ALA A 567 15.25 31.88 10.55
CA ALA A 567 15.90 32.18 9.28
C ALA A 567 14.89 32.36 8.15
N VAL A 568 15.11 33.39 7.34
CA VAL A 568 14.49 33.56 6.02
C VAL A 568 15.59 33.83 5.01
N ALA A 569 15.36 33.50 3.74
CA ALA A 569 16.34 33.72 2.70
C ALA A 569 16.73 35.22 2.58
N PHE A 570 18.03 35.50 2.45
CA PHE A 570 18.54 36.87 2.27
C PHE A 570 18.37 37.34 0.81
N PHE A 571 18.58 36.43 -0.13
CA PHE A 571 18.24 36.52 -1.56
C PHE A 571 17.50 35.23 -1.97
N PRO A 572 16.78 35.18 -3.10
CA PRO A 572 15.99 34.01 -3.51
C PRO A 572 16.78 32.71 -3.38
N ASP A 573 16.16 31.70 -2.77
CA ASP A 573 16.87 30.49 -2.43
C ASP A 573 17.17 29.64 -3.66
N LEU A 574 18.46 29.42 -3.92
CA LEU A 574 18.90 28.68 -5.10
C LEU A 574 18.90 27.17 -4.89
N SER A 575 18.83 26.69 -3.65
CA SER A 575 18.59 25.27 -3.36
C SER A 575 17.13 24.89 -3.65
N GLN A 576 16.23 25.88 -3.66
CA GLN A 576 14.89 25.81 -4.23
C GLN A 576 14.87 25.87 -5.77
N THR A 577 15.90 25.31 -6.43
CA THR A 577 15.91 25.23 -7.89
C THR A 577 15.09 24.04 -8.36
N SER A 578 14.20 24.33 -9.29
CA SER A 578 13.50 23.34 -10.09
C SER A 578 14.47 22.83 -11.15
N TYR A 579 14.82 21.55 -11.10
CA TYR A 579 15.70 20.97 -12.10
C TYR A 579 14.87 20.52 -13.29
N GLY A 580 14.75 21.45 -14.24
CA GLY A 580 13.53 21.65 -15.01
C GLY A 580 12.48 22.32 -14.12
N GLU A 581 12.07 23.53 -14.49
CA GLU A 581 10.85 24.24 -14.10
C GLU A 581 9.93 23.68 -13.00
N GLN A 582 9.66 24.51 -11.99
CA GLN A 582 8.84 24.22 -10.80
C GLN A 582 9.01 22.84 -10.15
N ARG A 583 9.01 22.79 -8.82
CA ARG A 583 9.34 21.58 -8.04
C ARG A 583 8.45 20.34 -8.24
N ARG A 584 7.51 20.36 -9.18
CA ARG A 584 6.81 19.18 -9.66
C ARG A 584 7.04 18.96 -11.14
N LEU A 585 8.20 18.38 -11.40
CA LEU A 585 8.50 17.55 -12.54
C LEU A 585 8.53 16.14 -11.96
N ARG A 586 7.37 15.54 -11.67
CA ARG A 586 7.27 14.19 -11.06
C ARG A 586 6.40 13.29 -11.93
N THR A 587 6.96 12.14 -12.34
CA THR A 587 6.25 11.05 -13.00
C THR A 587 5.76 10.05 -11.97
N VAL A 588 4.56 9.52 -12.20
CA VAL A 588 4.23 8.14 -11.83
C VAL A 588 4.87 7.21 -12.87
N PRO A 589 5.50 6.09 -12.47
CA PRO A 589 6.07 5.14 -13.41
C PRO A 589 5.05 4.79 -14.51
N GLY A 590 5.49 4.81 -15.77
CA GLY A 590 4.71 4.23 -16.84
C GLY A 590 4.83 2.73 -16.79
N LEU A 591 3.69 2.05 -16.96
CA LEU A 591 3.60 0.65 -17.38
C LEU A 591 4.72 0.35 -18.39
N CYS A 592 5.62 -0.55 -18.04
CA CYS A 592 6.39 -1.31 -19.02
C CYS A 592 5.59 -2.55 -19.39
#